data_AF-A0A453YK21-F1
#
_entry.id   AF-A0A453YK21-F1
#
_cell.length_a   1.000
_cell.length_b   1.000
_cell.length_c   1.000
_cell.angle_alpha   90.00
_cell.angle_beta   90.00
_cell.angle_gamma   90.00
#
_symmetry.space_group_name_H-M   'P 1'
#
loop_
_entity.id
_entity.type
_entity.pdbx_description
1 polymer ?
#
loop_
_entity_poly.entity_id
_entity_poly.type
_entity_poly.pdbx_seq_one_letter_code
_entity_poly.pdbx_strand_id
1 'polypeptide(L)'
;MCHSGTLLLGGLLLLSFQRGWQTLAEEDCMELKVYSTKVASCCQLEAFLTPPTYGNCLQTMAEKYPDAVWQGTVCAFDCTYREMGILTGVDDINEEQISTNQAVYDQAYQEAIAKAITACMAQKDKIRAEADAVQSECSMFAVKFHACVSLETMKNCPAERWDSSVLCEKVRSGVTVCPL
;
A
#
# COMPACT_ATOMS: atom_id res chain seq x y z
N MET A 1 58.79 33.06 -28.34
CA MET A 1 58.25 31.81 -28.89
C MET A 1 56.94 31.52 -28.18
N CYS A 2 55.88 31.29 -28.95
CA CYS A 2 54.50 30.88 -28.59
C CYS A 2 54.46 29.65 -27.65
N HIS A 3 53.39 29.29 -26.93
CA HIS A 3 51.94 29.23 -27.21
C HIS A 3 51.17 29.19 -25.85
N SER A 4 50.06 29.91 -25.66
CA SER A 4 48.64 29.60 -25.97
C SER A 4 47.98 28.44 -25.18
N GLY A 5 46.90 28.81 -24.46
CA GLY A 5 45.69 27.99 -24.25
C GLY A 5 45.71 27.05 -23.04
N THR A 6 44.64 26.80 -22.28
CA THR A 6 43.23 27.20 -22.38
C THR A 6 42.61 26.95 -21.00
N LEU A 7 41.85 27.93 -20.50
CA LEU A 7 41.02 27.84 -19.30
C LEU A 7 39.88 26.84 -19.47
N LEU A 8 39.48 26.22 -18.34
CA LEU A 8 38.11 25.87 -17.96
C LEU A 8 37.28 25.12 -19.01
N LEU A 9 37.04 23.82 -18.82
CA LEU A 9 35.80 23.13 -19.19
C LEU A 9 35.88 21.66 -18.71
N GLY A 10 35.50 21.41 -17.46
CA GLY A 10 35.46 20.04 -16.94
C GLY A 10 34.79 19.82 -15.59
N GLY A 11 34.16 20.85 -15.00
CA GLY A 11 33.60 20.76 -13.63
C GLY A 11 32.09 20.92 -13.50
N LEU A 12 31.36 21.24 -14.58
CA LEU A 12 29.97 21.72 -14.48
C LEU A 12 28.88 20.70 -14.85
N LEU A 13 29.24 19.47 -15.22
CA LEU A 13 28.25 18.44 -15.60
C LEU A 13 27.87 17.46 -14.47
N LEU A 14 28.52 17.51 -13.31
CA LEU A 14 28.18 16.64 -12.16
C LEU A 14 27.24 17.31 -11.14
N LEU A 15 27.07 18.62 -11.19
CA LEU A 15 26.23 19.36 -10.21
C LEU A 15 24.73 19.36 -10.57
N SER A 16 24.36 18.97 -11.80
CA SER A 16 22.96 18.88 -12.23
C SER A 16 22.29 17.55 -11.88
N PHE A 17 23.03 16.51 -11.50
CA PHE A 17 22.46 15.24 -11.03
C PHE A 17 22.21 15.19 -9.52
N GLN A 18 22.86 16.07 -8.73
CA GLN A 18 22.66 16.11 -7.27
C GLN A 18 21.43 16.91 -6.83
N ARG A 19 20.94 17.85 -7.67
CA ARG A 19 19.82 18.73 -7.30
C ARG A 19 18.48 18.01 -7.12
N GLY A 20 18.29 16.83 -7.71
CA GLY A 20 17.09 16.03 -7.51
C GLY A 20 17.06 15.27 -6.18
N TRP A 21 18.20 15.08 -5.52
CA TRP A 21 18.30 14.29 -4.28
C TRP A 21 18.31 15.16 -3.02
N GLN A 22 18.67 16.44 -3.11
CA GLN A 22 18.75 17.34 -1.96
C GLN A 22 17.38 17.78 -1.42
N THR A 23 16.37 17.96 -2.28
CA THR A 23 15.05 18.47 -1.85
C THR A 23 14.33 17.52 -0.90
N LEU A 24 14.44 16.21 -1.14
CA LEU A 24 13.83 15.20 -0.27
C LEU A 24 14.54 15.01 1.05
N ALA A 25 15.82 15.39 1.19
CA ALA A 25 16.55 15.26 2.45
C ALA A 25 16.24 16.44 3.40
N GLU A 26 15.96 17.61 2.87
CA GLU A 26 15.80 18.88 3.62
C GLU A 26 14.37 19.17 4.11
N GLU A 27 13.34 18.50 3.57
CA GLU A 27 11.96 18.71 4.02
C GLU A 27 11.62 17.90 5.29
N ASP A 28 11.07 18.61 6.30
CA ASP A 28 10.61 18.06 7.60
C ASP A 28 9.28 17.30 7.51
N CYS A 29 8.58 17.40 6.37
CA CYS A 29 7.32 16.72 6.11
C CYS A 29 7.28 16.15 4.69
N MET A 30 6.34 15.23 4.44
CA MET A 30 6.16 14.59 3.15
C MET A 30 4.90 15.08 2.43
N GLU A 31 5.06 15.54 1.19
CA GLU A 31 3.94 15.83 0.30
C GLU A 31 3.28 14.55 -0.23
N LEU A 32 2.28 14.03 0.49
CA LEU A 32 1.64 12.76 0.14
C LEU A 32 1.02 12.78 -1.27
N LYS A 33 0.52 13.92 -1.74
CA LYS A 33 -0.03 14.04 -3.12
C LYS A 33 1.03 13.74 -4.18
N VAL A 34 2.27 14.15 -3.94
CA VAL A 34 3.40 13.95 -4.86
C VAL A 34 3.95 12.53 -4.73
N TYR A 35 4.07 12.02 -3.49
CA TYR A 35 4.80 10.79 -3.21
C TYR A 35 3.93 9.56 -2.96
N SER A 36 2.60 9.67 -2.95
CA SER A 36 1.67 8.57 -2.60
C SER A 36 1.99 7.23 -3.26
N THR A 37 2.18 7.18 -4.58
CA THR A 37 2.52 5.95 -5.31
C THR A 37 3.86 5.37 -4.85
N LYS A 38 4.86 6.22 -4.64
CA LYS A 38 6.19 5.79 -4.22
C LYS A 38 6.19 5.33 -2.76
N VAL A 39 5.44 6.02 -1.89
CA VAL A 39 5.20 5.61 -0.51
C VAL A 39 4.59 4.23 -0.51
N ALA A 40 3.49 4.02 -1.24
CA ALA A 40 2.80 2.73 -1.34
C ALA A 40 3.70 1.59 -1.85
N SER A 41 4.76 1.89 -2.59
CA SER A 41 5.72 0.90 -3.09
C SER A 41 7.01 0.80 -2.25
N CYS A 42 7.09 1.43 -1.08
CA CYS A 42 8.26 1.32 -0.19
C CYS A 42 8.42 -0.06 0.44
N CYS A 43 7.33 -0.82 0.55
CA CYS A 43 7.35 -2.22 0.90
C CYS A 43 6.84 -3.03 -0.30
N GLN A 44 7.53 -4.13 -0.64
CA GLN A 44 7.04 -5.11 -1.60
C GLN A 44 5.91 -5.93 -0.96
N LEU A 45 4.72 -5.34 -0.93
CA LEU A 45 3.49 -5.95 -0.45
C LEU A 45 2.94 -6.90 -1.51
N GLU A 46 2.54 -8.06 -1.02
CA GLU A 46 1.80 -9.08 -1.75
C GLU A 46 0.34 -9.04 -1.34
N ALA A 47 -0.55 -9.21 -2.31
CA ALA A 47 -1.96 -9.38 -2.01
C ALA A 47 -2.21 -10.75 -1.38
N PHE A 48 -3.08 -10.79 -0.38
CA PHE A 48 -3.68 -12.04 0.11
C PHE A 48 -4.99 -12.42 -0.60
N LEU A 49 -5.37 -11.61 -1.58
CA LEU A 49 -6.42 -11.91 -2.54
C LEU A 49 -5.77 -12.57 -3.76
N THR A 50 -6.36 -13.65 -4.26
CA THR A 50 -5.83 -14.34 -5.43
C THR A 50 -6.17 -13.54 -6.69
N PRO A 51 -5.21 -13.33 -7.62
CA PRO A 51 -5.47 -12.57 -8.84
C PRO A 51 -6.65 -13.08 -9.68
N PRO A 52 -6.87 -14.40 -9.86
CA PRO A 52 -8.01 -14.90 -10.61
C PRO A 52 -9.35 -14.52 -9.98
N THR A 53 -9.51 -14.70 -8.66
CA THR A 53 -10.78 -14.41 -7.99
C THR A 53 -11.05 -12.91 -7.96
N TYR A 54 -10.02 -12.11 -7.64
CA TYR A 54 -10.15 -10.65 -7.66
C TYR A 54 -10.49 -10.12 -9.05
N GLY A 55 -9.81 -10.61 -10.09
CA GLY A 55 -10.06 -10.22 -11.48
C GLY A 55 -11.49 -10.54 -11.93
N ASN A 56 -12.00 -11.73 -11.60
CA ASN A 56 -13.37 -12.13 -11.93
C ASN A 56 -14.40 -11.25 -11.22
N CYS A 57 -14.26 -11.05 -9.91
CA CYS A 57 -15.15 -10.18 -9.15
C CYS A 57 -15.11 -8.73 -9.67
N LEU A 58 -13.92 -8.21 -10.00
CA LEU A 58 -13.76 -6.88 -10.55
C LEU A 58 -14.48 -6.73 -11.89
N GLN A 59 -14.33 -7.71 -12.79
CA GLN A 59 -15.03 -7.69 -14.08
C GLN A 59 -16.55 -7.73 -13.89
N THR A 60 -17.06 -8.67 -13.09
CA THR A 60 -18.50 -8.79 -12.85
C THR A 60 -19.09 -7.52 -12.25
N MET A 61 -18.39 -6.88 -11.31
CA MET A 61 -18.88 -5.64 -10.69
C MET A 61 -18.72 -4.42 -11.62
N ALA A 62 -17.73 -4.40 -12.50
CA ALA A 62 -17.62 -3.36 -13.53
C ALA A 62 -18.78 -3.43 -14.53
N GLU A 63 -19.22 -4.64 -14.91
CA GLU A 63 -20.40 -4.85 -15.77
C GLU A 63 -21.70 -4.46 -15.06
N LYS A 64 -21.82 -4.74 -13.75
CA LYS A 64 -22.99 -4.38 -12.94
C LYS A 64 -23.09 -2.89 -12.63
N TYR A 65 -21.96 -2.21 -12.45
CA TYR A 65 -21.87 -0.81 -12.03
C TYR A 65 -21.04 0.04 -13.02
N PRO A 66 -21.43 0.14 -14.30
CA PRO A 66 -20.63 0.79 -15.34
C PRO A 66 -20.37 2.27 -15.07
N ASP A 67 -21.32 2.97 -14.44
CA ASP A 67 -21.25 4.40 -14.13
C ASP A 67 -20.94 4.70 -12.65
N ALA A 68 -20.72 3.66 -11.84
CA ALA A 68 -20.52 3.78 -10.39
C ALA A 68 -19.24 3.04 -9.95
N VAL A 69 -18.09 3.51 -10.46
CA VAL A 69 -16.76 2.90 -10.22
C VAL A 69 -16.48 2.63 -8.75
N TRP A 70 -16.85 3.57 -7.87
CA TRP A 70 -16.68 3.40 -6.44
C TRP A 70 -17.51 2.23 -5.90
N GLN A 71 -18.79 2.14 -6.28
CA GLN A 71 -19.67 1.05 -5.87
C GLN A 71 -19.18 -0.29 -6.43
N GLY A 72 -18.76 -0.31 -7.69
CA GLY A 72 -18.17 -1.48 -8.33
C GLY A 72 -16.90 -1.96 -7.60
N THR A 73 -16.04 -1.04 -7.17
CA THR A 73 -14.80 -1.38 -6.43
C THR A 73 -15.12 -1.98 -5.07
N VAL A 74 -16.02 -1.36 -4.29
CA VAL A 74 -16.43 -1.88 -2.98
C VAL A 74 -17.02 -3.28 -3.11
N CYS A 75 -17.93 -3.47 -4.07
CA CYS A 75 -18.52 -4.77 -4.33
C CYS A 75 -17.52 -5.81 -4.84
N ALA A 76 -16.48 -5.40 -5.59
CA ALA A 76 -15.45 -6.32 -6.04
C ALA A 76 -14.64 -6.86 -4.85
N PHE A 77 -14.31 -6.02 -3.87
CA PHE A 77 -13.68 -6.46 -2.63
C PHE A 77 -14.57 -7.39 -1.82
N ASP A 78 -15.84 -7.02 -1.60
CA ASP A 78 -16.79 -7.87 -0.85
C ASP A 78 -16.99 -9.23 -1.54
N CYS A 79 -17.19 -9.24 -2.86
CA CYS A 79 -17.24 -10.45 -3.69
C CYS A 79 -15.99 -11.31 -3.48
N THR A 80 -14.80 -10.72 -3.63
CA THR A 80 -13.53 -11.46 -3.55
C THR A 80 -13.34 -12.07 -2.17
N TYR A 81 -13.61 -11.32 -1.10
CA TYR A 81 -13.50 -11.80 0.27
C TYR A 81 -14.45 -12.97 0.54
N ARG A 82 -15.69 -12.90 0.04
CA ARG A 82 -16.70 -13.96 0.23
C ARG A 82 -16.39 -15.20 -0.60
N GLU A 83 -16.06 -15.04 -1.88
CA GLU A 83 -15.69 -16.13 -2.79
C GLU A 83 -14.46 -16.90 -2.29
N MET A 84 -13.51 -16.18 -1.69
CA MET A 84 -12.32 -16.80 -1.09
C MET A 84 -12.57 -17.38 0.30
N GLY A 85 -13.76 -17.20 0.89
CA GLY A 85 -14.06 -17.64 2.25
C GLY A 85 -13.32 -16.86 3.35
N ILE A 86 -12.78 -15.68 3.04
CA ILE A 86 -12.11 -14.79 3.99
C ILE A 86 -13.13 -14.05 4.86
N LEU A 87 -14.23 -13.57 4.27
CA LEU A 87 -15.32 -12.93 5.01
C LEU A 87 -16.53 -13.83 5.02
N THR A 88 -16.95 -14.19 6.23
CA THR A 88 -18.23 -14.85 6.49
C THR A 88 -19.14 -13.90 7.29
N GLY A 89 -20.45 -14.03 7.13
CA GLY A 89 -21.40 -13.13 7.80
C GLY A 89 -21.19 -11.66 7.42
N VAL A 90 -21.24 -10.78 8.45
CA VAL A 90 -21.10 -9.32 8.30
C VAL A 90 -19.64 -8.89 8.41
N ASP A 91 -18.92 -9.42 9.40
CA ASP A 91 -17.54 -9.02 9.74
C ASP A 91 -16.70 -10.17 10.32
N ASP A 92 -17.11 -11.43 10.11
CA ASP A 92 -16.39 -12.59 10.64
C ASP A 92 -15.28 -12.99 9.66
N ILE A 93 -14.04 -12.62 10.01
CA ILE A 93 -12.84 -12.90 9.22
C ILE A 93 -12.31 -14.30 9.53
N ASN A 94 -12.04 -15.06 8.47
CA ASN A 94 -11.31 -16.32 8.52
C ASN A 94 -9.80 -16.07 8.35
N GLU A 95 -9.11 -15.93 9.48
CA GLU A 95 -7.66 -15.66 9.52
C GLU A 95 -6.84 -16.81 8.92
N GLU A 96 -7.27 -18.07 9.12
CA GLU A 96 -6.59 -19.26 8.59
C GLU A 96 -6.56 -19.26 7.05
N GLN A 97 -7.65 -18.81 6.43
CA GLN A 97 -7.71 -18.69 4.97
C GLN A 97 -6.72 -17.64 4.45
N ILE A 98 -6.57 -16.51 5.16
CA ILE A 98 -5.58 -15.49 4.81
C ILE A 98 -4.17 -16.07 4.95
N SER A 99 -3.86 -16.75 6.06
CA SER A 99 -2.57 -17.42 6.26
C SER A 99 -2.28 -18.46 5.16
N THR A 100 -3.27 -19.27 4.79
CA THR A 100 -3.17 -20.24 3.69
C THR A 100 -2.79 -19.58 2.38
N ASN A 101 -3.40 -18.44 2.05
CA ASN A 101 -3.10 -17.70 0.82
C ASN A 101 -1.69 -17.09 0.80
N GLN A 102 -1.03 -16.97 1.95
CA GLN A 102 0.30 -16.37 2.10
C GLN A 102 1.41 -17.40 2.30
N ALA A 103 1.08 -18.68 2.39
CA ALA A 103 2.03 -19.77 2.64
C ALA A 103 3.14 -19.89 1.57
N VAL A 104 2.94 -19.27 0.40
CA VAL A 104 3.92 -19.25 -0.71
C VAL A 104 5.09 -18.27 -0.48
N TYR A 105 4.96 -17.35 0.47
CA TYR A 105 5.95 -16.31 0.74
C TYR A 105 6.92 -16.71 1.86
N ASP A 106 7.99 -15.95 2.03
CA ASP A 106 8.98 -16.18 3.08
C ASP A 106 8.39 -16.00 4.49
N GLN A 107 9.00 -16.67 5.47
CA GLN A 107 8.52 -16.68 6.86
C GLN A 107 8.43 -15.26 7.47
N ALA A 108 9.39 -14.38 7.18
CA ALA A 108 9.38 -13.03 7.74
C ALA A 108 8.17 -12.23 7.24
N TYR A 109 7.81 -12.40 5.96
CA TYR A 109 6.62 -11.78 5.40
C TYR A 109 5.32 -12.39 5.94
N GLN A 110 5.26 -13.71 6.10
CA GLN A 110 4.13 -14.38 6.76
C GLN A 110 3.92 -13.85 8.18
N GLU A 111 4.99 -13.67 8.96
CA GLU A 111 4.94 -13.09 10.31
C GLU A 111 4.49 -11.62 10.30
N ALA A 112 4.92 -10.83 9.32
CA ALA A 112 4.47 -9.44 9.16
C ALA A 112 2.96 -9.36 8.91
N ILE A 113 2.43 -10.21 8.03
CA ILE A 113 0.99 -10.29 7.78
C ILE A 113 0.22 -10.80 8.99
N ALA A 114 0.72 -11.84 9.69
CA ALA A 114 0.05 -12.34 10.89
C ALA A 114 -0.09 -11.27 11.98
N LYS A 115 0.96 -10.44 12.18
CA LYS A 115 0.91 -9.26 13.05
C LYS A 115 -0.11 -8.24 12.56
N ALA A 116 -0.15 -7.98 11.25
CA ALA A 116 -1.10 -7.05 10.65
C ALA A 116 -2.56 -7.48 10.86
N ILE A 117 -2.88 -8.76 10.59
CA ILE A 117 -4.20 -9.34 10.82
C ILE A 117 -4.58 -9.20 12.30
N THR A 118 -3.69 -9.58 13.21
CA THR A 118 -3.92 -9.45 14.67
C THR A 118 -4.25 -8.00 15.06
N ALA A 119 -3.48 -7.03 14.56
CA ALA A 119 -3.69 -5.61 14.83
C ALA A 119 -5.01 -5.08 14.25
N CYS A 120 -5.45 -5.59 13.10
CA CYS A 120 -6.71 -5.22 12.46
C CYS A 120 -7.91 -5.85 13.15
N MET A 121 -7.80 -7.11 13.59
CA MET A 121 -8.84 -7.78 14.37
C MET A 121 -9.05 -7.10 15.73
N ALA A 122 -7.99 -6.59 16.37
CA ALA A 122 -8.10 -5.78 17.58
C ALA A 122 -8.86 -4.45 17.36
N GLN A 123 -8.97 -3.98 16.11
CA GLN A 123 -9.70 -2.77 15.72
C GLN A 123 -11.02 -3.07 15.02
N LYS A 124 -11.49 -4.33 15.04
CA LYS A 124 -12.64 -4.79 14.24
C LYS A 124 -13.90 -3.95 14.44
N ASP A 125 -14.25 -3.62 15.68
CA ASP A 125 -15.47 -2.82 15.94
C ASP A 125 -15.37 -1.39 15.39
N LYS A 126 -14.17 -0.80 15.42
CA LYS A 126 -13.91 0.51 14.79
C LYS A 126 -14.03 0.40 13.27
N ILE A 127 -13.44 -0.63 12.67
CA ILE A 127 -13.53 -0.91 11.23
C ILE A 127 -15.00 -1.08 10.82
N ARG A 128 -15.79 -1.84 11.61
CA ARG A 128 -17.23 -2.03 11.40
C ARG A 128 -17.98 -0.70 11.47
N ALA A 129 -17.77 0.09 12.52
CA ALA A 129 -18.44 1.38 12.67
C ALA A 129 -18.10 2.36 11.51
N GLU A 130 -16.85 2.39 11.06
CA GLU A 130 -16.45 3.18 9.89
C GLU A 130 -17.04 2.67 8.58
N ALA A 131 -17.22 1.35 8.45
CA ALA A 131 -17.85 0.74 7.29
C ALA A 131 -19.35 1.06 7.22
N ASP A 132 -20.06 0.96 8.35
CA ASP A 132 -21.50 1.24 8.45
C ASP A 132 -21.83 2.72 8.19
N ALA A 133 -20.89 3.62 8.43
CA ALA A 133 -21.03 5.05 8.13
C ALA A 133 -21.01 5.36 6.62
N VAL A 134 -20.65 4.39 5.77
CA VAL A 134 -20.48 4.58 4.33
C VAL A 134 -21.58 3.82 3.59
N GLN A 135 -22.42 4.55 2.86
CA GLN A 135 -23.53 3.94 2.12
C GLN A 135 -23.02 3.17 0.89
N SER A 136 -23.22 1.85 0.88
CA SER A 136 -22.93 0.97 -0.26
C SER A 136 -23.91 -0.19 -0.29
N GLU A 137 -24.14 -0.78 -1.46
CA GLU A 137 -24.91 -2.03 -1.60
C GLU A 137 -24.13 -3.28 -1.14
N CYS A 138 -22.80 -3.16 -0.95
CA CYS A 138 -21.91 -4.26 -0.58
C CYS A 138 -21.14 -3.92 0.70
N SER A 139 -20.52 -4.92 1.32
CA SER A 139 -19.81 -4.69 2.59
C SER A 139 -18.58 -3.79 2.43
N MET A 140 -18.65 -2.59 3.00
CA MET A 140 -17.48 -1.70 3.15
C MET A 140 -16.46 -2.27 4.15
N PHE A 141 -16.86 -3.22 5.00
CA PHE A 141 -15.98 -3.85 5.97
C PHE A 141 -14.80 -4.56 5.27
N ALA A 142 -15.04 -5.26 4.15
CA ALA A 142 -13.99 -5.93 3.39
C ALA A 142 -12.90 -4.96 2.90
N VAL A 143 -13.30 -3.80 2.37
CA VAL A 143 -12.38 -2.76 1.90
C VAL A 143 -11.56 -2.19 3.07
N LYS A 144 -12.24 -1.85 4.17
CA LYS A 144 -11.62 -1.25 5.35
C LYS A 144 -10.65 -2.22 6.04
N PHE A 145 -11.04 -3.48 6.17
CA PHE A 145 -10.18 -4.53 6.70
C PHE A 145 -8.97 -4.76 5.79
N HIS A 146 -9.16 -4.84 4.47
CA HIS A 146 -8.06 -4.95 3.51
C HIS A 146 -7.05 -3.80 3.65
N ALA A 147 -7.55 -2.56 3.71
CA ALA A 147 -6.73 -1.38 3.87
C ALA A 147 -5.95 -1.42 5.21
N CYS A 148 -6.59 -1.86 6.30
CA CYS A 148 -5.93 -2.04 7.58
C CYS A 148 -4.76 -3.03 7.47
N VAL A 149 -5.00 -4.23 6.89
CA VAL A 149 -3.96 -5.26 6.79
C VAL A 149 -2.79 -4.76 5.94
N SER A 150 -3.05 -4.08 4.81
CA SER A 150 -1.99 -3.51 3.98
C SER A 150 -1.17 -2.45 4.72
N LEU A 151 -1.83 -1.55 5.48
CA LEU A 151 -1.15 -0.52 6.27
C LEU A 151 -0.33 -1.11 7.42
N GLU A 152 -0.88 -2.08 8.16
CA GLU A 152 -0.16 -2.74 9.25
C GLU A 152 0.98 -3.64 8.73
N THR A 153 0.81 -4.27 7.57
CA THR A 153 1.90 -5.03 6.92
C THR A 153 3.02 -4.10 6.50
N MET A 154 2.70 -2.92 5.97
CA MET A 154 3.69 -1.89 5.63
C MET A 154 4.49 -1.42 6.86
N LYS A 155 3.81 -1.19 8.00
CA LYS A 155 4.47 -0.84 9.27
C LYS A 155 5.42 -1.93 9.77
N ASN A 156 5.07 -3.19 9.51
CA ASN A 156 5.83 -4.37 9.92
C ASN A 156 6.69 -4.95 8.79
N CYS A 157 6.93 -4.19 7.72
CA CYS A 157 7.58 -4.71 6.51
C CYS A 157 8.97 -5.29 6.81
N PRO A 158 9.27 -6.53 6.37
CA PRO A 158 10.59 -7.12 6.49
C PRO A 158 11.66 -6.26 5.79
N ALA A 159 12.88 -6.25 6.32
CA ALA A 159 13.96 -5.43 5.78
C ALA A 159 14.32 -5.80 4.34
N GLU A 160 14.22 -7.09 4.00
CA GLU A 160 14.53 -7.65 2.69
C GLU A 160 13.52 -7.23 1.62
N ARG A 161 12.31 -6.84 2.04
CA ARG A 161 11.22 -6.36 1.17
C ARG A 161 11.08 -4.85 1.16
N TRP A 162 11.90 -4.16 1.96
CA TRP A 162 11.89 -2.70 2.08
C TRP A 162 12.79 -2.05 1.02
N ASP A 163 12.26 -1.03 0.35
CA ASP A 163 13.04 -0.18 -0.55
C ASP A 163 13.91 0.77 0.29
N SER A 164 15.24 0.62 0.20
CA SER A 164 16.20 1.43 0.96
C SER A 164 16.45 2.83 0.38
N SER A 165 15.58 3.34 -0.49
CA SER A 165 15.66 4.73 -0.98
C SER A 165 15.41 5.73 0.15
N VAL A 166 16.00 6.91 0.03
CA VAL A 166 15.90 7.99 1.03
C VAL A 166 14.45 8.30 1.40
N LEU A 167 13.55 8.34 0.41
CA LEU A 167 12.14 8.60 0.65
C LEU A 167 11.50 7.52 1.52
N CYS A 168 11.79 6.25 1.22
CA CYS A 168 11.24 5.14 1.98
C CYS A 168 11.82 5.09 3.39
N GLU A 169 13.12 5.29 3.58
CA GLU A 169 13.67 5.41 4.95
C GLU A 169 13.03 6.55 5.76
N LYS A 170 12.66 7.67 5.12
CA LYS A 170 11.85 8.72 5.76
C LYS A 170 10.42 8.25 6.12
N VAL A 171 9.76 7.47 5.27
CA VAL A 171 8.48 6.83 5.61
C VAL A 171 8.65 5.92 6.82
N ARG A 172 9.69 5.09 6.82
CA ARG A 172 9.98 4.13 7.90
C ARG A 172 10.24 4.79 9.24
N SER A 173 10.88 5.97 9.22
CA SER A 173 11.15 6.76 10.42
C SER A 173 9.95 7.56 10.93
N GLY A 174 8.81 7.53 10.23
CA GLY A 174 7.57 8.16 10.66
C GLY A 174 7.49 9.65 10.33
N VAL A 175 8.05 10.09 9.19
CA VAL A 175 7.92 11.48 8.72
C VAL A 175 6.46 11.90 8.65
N THR A 176 6.16 13.11 9.12
CA THR A 176 4.79 13.65 9.10
C THR A 176 4.38 14.05 7.70
N VAL A 177 3.09 13.91 7.36
CA VAL A 177 2.54 14.45 6.10
C VAL A 177 2.43 15.97 6.21
N CYS A 178 2.82 16.69 5.16
CA CYS A 178 2.69 18.15 5.13
C CYS A 178 1.21 18.57 5.26
N PRO A 179 0.91 19.63 6.03
CA PRO A 179 -0.44 20.20 6.07
C PRO A 179 -0.95 20.54 4.66
N LEU A 180 -2.24 20.30 4.41
CA LEU A 180 -2.90 20.60 3.14
C LEU A 180 -3.09 22.10 2.92
#